data_AF-A0A3R7XQS5-F1
#
_entry.id   AF-A0A3R7XQS5-F1
#
_cell.length_a   1.000
_cell.length_b   1.000
_cell.length_c   1.000
_cell.angle_alpha   90.00
_cell.angle_beta   90.00
_cell.angle_gamma   90.00
#
_symmetry.space_group_name_H-M   'P 1'
#
loop_
_entity.id
_entity.type
_entity.pdbx_description
1 polymer ?
#
loop_
_entity_poly.entity_id
_entity_poly.type
_entity_poly.pdbx_seq_one_letter_code
_entity_poly.pdbx_strand_id
1 'polypeptide(L)'
;MSERKRQRVDADAHRLELYADDLRQIGSSIGSCLFRKPSTRISIPVRASTSPSRPRKVSSKTASPPSRSLYSVVSKSAYASKTSATSHESTWQITLHRLAQVISEKTGSKEALERCERLVRRFEALSDSIRLCQEKLRQAGDEVALQDRVERQLAQEEAAWEQQMQVREERVAAKEVELQDLRAESAADVTEEEQDQDQDEQAKLAEIAVLREALALRAEEKRDIEAAIASLQRKNARRSAAIAEKEKQRHKQSVDVQADAAAAAREQVLRELRKEKEMLQREIIAAEEMEEKLDENVRDLPALKEEVAEAKKTRVQVQTRVDSLRLELARQKRKMRHMVDVQILTARDTNPPTLREEAVLLHLLYEHEGEMGVNELKQEASEVLKDHGKPNGNGVVIRALYSLVANGLVQIDRSYGNGLVTLLLV
;
A
#
# COMPACT_ATOMS: atom_id res chain seq x y z
N MET A 1 -26.68 18.78 37.15
CA MET A 1 -26.15 17.42 36.86
C MET A 1 -26.26 16.56 38.10
N SER A 2 -27.10 15.52 38.08
CA SER A 2 -27.30 14.59 39.21
C SER A 2 -26.00 13.84 39.54
N GLU A 3 -25.71 13.61 40.83
CA GLU A 3 -24.48 12.95 41.31
C GLU A 3 -24.22 11.60 40.64
N ARG A 4 -25.28 10.86 40.29
CA ARG A 4 -25.18 9.59 39.54
C ARG A 4 -24.59 9.75 38.14
N LYS A 5 -24.83 10.89 37.48
CA LYS A 5 -24.22 11.19 36.17
C LYS A 5 -22.76 11.59 36.31
N ARG A 6 -22.36 12.23 37.41
CA ARG A 6 -20.94 12.55 37.69
C ARG A 6 -20.14 11.28 37.92
N GLN A 7 -20.62 10.40 38.79
CA GLN A 7 -19.96 9.12 39.09
C GLN A 7 -19.79 8.21 37.87
N ARG A 8 -20.74 8.21 36.92
CA ARG A 8 -20.59 7.46 35.67
C ARG A 8 -19.53 8.06 34.75
N VAL A 9 -19.52 9.39 34.61
CA VAL A 9 -18.50 10.08 33.81
C VAL A 9 -17.11 9.89 34.40
N ASP A 10 -16.98 9.93 35.73
CA ASP A 10 -15.70 9.68 36.41
C ASP A 10 -15.24 8.23 36.23
N ALA A 11 -16.16 7.25 36.27
CA ALA A 11 -15.85 5.84 36.01
C ALA A 11 -15.46 5.57 34.54
N ASP A 12 -16.11 6.24 33.60
CA ASP A 12 -15.80 6.13 32.17
C ASP A 12 -14.46 6.81 31.84
N ALA A 13 -14.16 7.96 32.47
CA ALA A 13 -12.85 8.61 32.38
C ALA A 13 -11.74 7.71 32.91
N HIS A 14 -11.97 7.06 34.06
CA HIS A 14 -10.99 6.15 34.66
C HIS A 14 -10.74 4.89 33.80
N ARG A 15 -11.75 4.42 33.04
CA ARG A 15 -11.58 3.33 32.07
C ARG A 15 -10.80 3.76 30.85
N LEU A 16 -11.03 4.98 30.36
CA LEU A 16 -10.29 5.54 29.23
C LEU A 16 -8.81 5.78 29.56
N GLU A 17 -8.49 6.16 30.80
CA GLU A 17 -7.11 6.26 31.27
C GLU A 17 -6.40 4.90 31.25
N LEU A 18 -7.06 3.82 31.67
CA LEU A 18 -6.50 2.46 31.61
C LEU A 18 -6.21 2.02 30.16
N TYR A 19 -7.14 2.30 29.23
CA TYR A 19 -6.89 2.01 27.81
C TYR A 19 -5.77 2.87 27.20
N ALA A 20 -5.64 4.12 27.64
CA ALA A 20 -4.55 4.99 27.19
C ALA A 20 -3.18 4.53 27.70
N ASP A 21 -3.12 3.97 28.90
CA ASP A 21 -1.90 3.42 29.48
C ASP A 21 -1.50 2.09 28.80
N ASP A 22 -2.46 1.22 28.48
CA ASP A 22 -2.22 0.01 27.69
C ASP A 22 -1.68 0.36 26.28
N LEU A 23 -2.25 1.38 25.62
CA LEU A 23 -1.77 1.85 24.32
C LEU A 23 -0.37 2.48 24.39
N ARG A 24 -0.05 3.18 25.47
CA ARG A 24 1.32 3.71 25.70
C ARG A 24 2.32 2.59 25.96
N GLN A 25 1.92 1.52 26.64
CA GLN A 25 2.76 0.34 26.85
C GLN A 25 3.03 -0.40 25.52
N ILE A 26 1.99 -0.54 24.68
CA ILE A 26 2.13 -1.12 23.33
C ILE A 26 3.03 -0.23 22.45
N GLY A 27 2.83 1.09 22.45
CA GLY A 27 3.68 2.03 21.71
C GLY A 27 5.16 1.98 22.14
N SER A 28 5.40 1.84 23.44
CA SER A 28 6.76 1.67 23.99
C SER A 28 7.41 0.36 23.55
N SER A 29 6.63 -0.72 23.46
CA SER A 29 7.12 -2.02 22.95
C SER A 29 7.45 -1.99 21.46
N ILE A 30 6.66 -1.28 20.65
CA ILE A 30 6.89 -1.12 19.21
C ILE A 30 8.14 -0.27 18.94
N GLY A 31 8.38 0.77 19.76
CA GLY A 31 9.58 1.60 19.68
C GLY A 31 10.89 0.88 19.99
N SER A 32 10.84 -0.26 20.71
CA SER A 32 12.01 -1.08 21.04
C SER A 32 12.42 -2.07 19.93
N CYS A 33 11.57 -2.25 18.91
CA CYS A 33 11.86 -3.07 17.75
C CYS A 33 12.72 -2.29 16.74
N LEU A 34 14.05 -2.38 16.88
CA LEU A 34 15.00 -1.87 15.88
C LEU A 34 14.79 -2.60 14.55
N PHE A 35 14.06 -1.98 13.63
CA PHE A 35 13.95 -2.46 12.25
C PHE A 35 15.35 -2.53 11.63
N ARG A 36 15.73 -3.75 11.26
CA ARG A 36 17.00 -4.11 10.65
C ARG A 36 17.17 -3.33 9.34
N LYS A 37 18.17 -2.46 9.25
CA LYS A 37 18.55 -1.77 8.01
C LYS A 37 18.83 -2.78 6.88
N PRO A 38 18.51 -2.47 5.61
CA PRO A 38 18.69 -3.40 4.50
C PRO A 38 20.18 -3.64 4.24
N SER A 39 20.62 -4.88 4.42
CA SER A 39 21.99 -5.31 4.14
C SER A 39 22.22 -5.39 2.63
N THR A 40 23.25 -4.68 2.18
CA THR A 40 23.81 -4.74 0.84
C THR A 40 24.34 -6.14 0.49
N ARG A 41 24.07 -6.52 -0.77
CA ARG A 41 24.59 -7.63 -1.59
C ARG A 41 25.72 -8.47 -0.99
N ILE A 42 25.50 -9.78 -0.88
CA ILE A 42 26.55 -10.80 -0.81
C ILE A 42 26.33 -11.77 -1.97
N SER A 43 27.28 -11.80 -2.90
CA SER A 43 27.35 -12.73 -4.03
C SER A 43 28.16 -13.96 -3.62
N ILE A 44 27.61 -15.17 -3.82
CA ILE A 44 28.32 -16.44 -3.60
C ILE A 44 28.74 -17.01 -4.96
N PRO A 45 30.01 -17.46 -5.14
CA PRO A 45 30.51 -17.95 -6.42
C PRO A 45 30.14 -19.44 -6.62
N VAL A 46 29.70 -19.78 -7.83
CA VAL A 46 29.49 -21.16 -8.27
C VAL A 46 30.84 -21.73 -8.76
N ARG A 47 31.34 -22.75 -8.06
CA ARG A 47 32.54 -23.50 -8.44
C ARG A 47 32.14 -24.68 -9.33
N ALA A 48 32.66 -24.71 -10.56
CA ALA A 48 32.57 -25.85 -11.47
C ALA A 48 33.83 -26.73 -11.34
N SER A 49 33.65 -28.05 -11.39
CA SER A 49 34.71 -29.03 -11.68
C SER A 49 34.05 -30.37 -12.04
N THR A 50 33.93 -30.72 -13.32
CA THR A 50 34.86 -31.56 -14.12
C THR A 50 35.04 -32.98 -13.61
N SER A 51 34.47 -33.92 -14.37
CA SER A 51 34.69 -35.37 -14.34
C SER A 51 36.06 -35.75 -14.91
N PRO A 52 36.53 -36.97 -14.59
CA PRO A 52 37.26 -37.75 -15.57
C PRO A 52 36.72 -39.20 -15.73
N SER A 53 36.90 -39.69 -16.95
CA SER A 53 36.53 -40.99 -17.52
C SER A 53 37.44 -42.16 -17.13
N ARG A 54 36.89 -43.39 -17.14
CA ARG A 54 37.31 -44.65 -17.85
C ARG A 54 37.12 -45.96 -17.00
N PRO A 55 37.13 -47.20 -17.59
CA PRO A 55 35.97 -48.12 -17.51
C PRO A 55 36.31 -49.62 -17.17
N ARG A 56 35.31 -50.51 -17.36
CA ARG A 56 35.28 -52.02 -17.33
C ARG A 56 35.11 -52.65 -15.92
N LYS A 57 34.39 -53.77 -15.69
CA LYS A 57 33.65 -54.76 -16.50
C LYS A 57 32.77 -55.66 -15.56
N VAL A 58 31.64 -56.15 -16.09
CA VAL A 58 30.97 -57.47 -15.90
C VAL A 58 30.03 -57.73 -14.69
N SER A 59 28.74 -57.86 -15.07
CA SER A 59 27.63 -58.72 -14.61
C SER A 59 27.22 -58.82 -13.13
N SER A 60 25.95 -58.50 -12.87
CA SER A 60 24.96 -59.52 -12.46
C SER A 60 23.53 -58.98 -12.64
N LYS A 61 22.63 -59.89 -13.03
CA LYS A 61 21.20 -59.69 -13.20
C LYS A 61 20.55 -59.32 -11.87
N THR A 62 19.84 -58.19 -11.81
CA THR A 62 18.62 -58.04 -11.00
C THR A 62 17.71 -57.02 -11.67
N ALA A 63 16.44 -57.37 -11.73
CA ALA A 63 15.40 -56.67 -12.47
C ALA A 63 15.24 -55.20 -12.03
N SER A 64 15.13 -54.31 -13.01
CA SER A 64 14.69 -52.93 -12.81
C SER A 64 13.26 -52.90 -12.25
N PRO A 65 12.96 -52.18 -11.15
CA PRO A 65 11.59 -51.80 -10.88
C PRO A 65 11.19 -50.67 -11.85
N PRO A 66 9.95 -50.65 -12.37
CA PRO A 66 9.49 -49.57 -13.21
C PRO A 66 9.46 -48.26 -12.42
N SER A 67 9.79 -47.17 -13.11
CA SER A 67 9.73 -45.79 -12.65
C SER A 67 8.49 -45.50 -11.80
N ARG A 68 8.69 -45.31 -10.48
CA ARG A 68 7.64 -44.89 -9.56
C ARG A 68 7.28 -43.43 -9.84
N SER A 69 6.13 -43.25 -10.48
CA SER A 69 5.41 -41.97 -10.49
C SER A 69 5.21 -41.48 -9.05
N LEU A 70 5.47 -40.19 -8.80
CA LEU A 70 5.30 -39.53 -7.49
C LEU A 70 3.85 -39.65 -6.97
N TYR A 71 2.87 -39.85 -7.85
CA TYR A 71 1.49 -40.16 -7.48
C TYR A 71 1.38 -41.48 -6.69
N SER A 72 2.21 -42.49 -6.98
CA SER A 72 2.15 -43.79 -6.29
C SER A 72 2.62 -43.73 -4.84
N VAL A 73 3.56 -42.83 -4.52
CA VAL A 73 4.10 -42.66 -3.16
C VAL A 73 3.08 -41.94 -2.28
N VAL A 74 2.43 -40.90 -2.81
CA VAL A 74 1.37 -40.15 -2.13
C VAL A 74 0.15 -41.05 -1.86
N SER A 75 -0.24 -41.88 -2.84
CA SER A 75 -1.36 -42.81 -2.67
C SER A 75 -1.05 -43.93 -1.68
N LYS A 76 0.19 -44.44 -1.63
CA LYS A 76 0.59 -45.47 -0.65
C LYS A 76 0.74 -44.89 0.77
N SER A 77 1.24 -43.66 0.92
CA SER A 77 1.28 -43.00 2.24
C SER A 77 -0.12 -42.65 2.74
N ALA A 78 -1.02 -42.22 1.85
CA ALA A 78 -2.42 -41.91 2.19
C ALA A 78 -3.25 -43.18 2.51
N TYR A 79 -2.96 -44.32 1.87
CA TYR A 79 -3.58 -45.60 2.24
C TYR A 79 -3.02 -46.15 3.55
N ALA A 80 -1.70 -46.03 3.80
CA ALA A 80 -1.08 -46.45 5.05
C ALA A 80 -1.60 -45.65 6.27
N SER A 81 -1.87 -44.34 6.10
CA SER A 81 -2.46 -43.53 7.17
C SER A 81 -3.90 -43.90 7.50
N LYS A 82 -4.66 -44.50 6.57
CA LYS A 82 -6.03 -44.98 6.82
C LYS A 82 -6.06 -46.31 7.56
N THR A 83 -5.08 -47.19 7.37
CA THR A 83 -5.03 -48.51 8.01
C THR A 83 -4.34 -48.51 9.37
N SER A 84 -3.61 -47.44 9.73
CA SER A 84 -2.99 -47.25 11.06
C SER A 84 -3.83 -46.42 12.03
N ALA A 85 -5.11 -46.20 11.74
CA ALA A 85 -6.03 -45.35 12.51
C ALA A 85 -6.42 -45.90 13.90
N THR A 86 -5.82 -47.00 14.37
CA THR A 86 -6.13 -47.60 15.67
C THR A 86 -4.99 -47.56 16.69
N SER A 87 -3.86 -46.92 16.39
CA SER A 87 -2.80 -46.74 17.41
C SER A 87 -2.00 -45.47 17.15
N HIS A 88 -2.27 -44.46 17.99
CA HIS A 88 -1.65 -43.13 18.03
C HIS A 88 -2.01 -42.19 16.87
N GLU A 89 -2.82 -41.19 17.20
CA GLU A 89 -3.15 -40.01 16.39
C GLU A 89 -1.88 -39.17 16.16
N SER A 90 -1.03 -39.64 15.24
CA SER A 90 0.17 -38.92 14.85
C SER A 90 -0.21 -37.75 13.95
N THR A 91 -0.25 -36.54 14.52
CA THR A 91 -0.39 -35.32 13.73
C THR A 91 0.78 -35.20 12.75
N TRP A 92 0.56 -34.52 11.62
CA TRP A 92 1.63 -34.29 10.63
C TRP A 92 2.87 -33.60 11.25
N GLN A 93 2.70 -32.85 12.34
CA GLN A 93 3.78 -32.23 13.11
C GLN A 93 4.66 -33.27 13.81
N ILE A 94 4.04 -34.33 14.38
CA ILE A 94 4.72 -35.43 15.06
C ILE A 94 5.47 -36.29 14.04
N THR A 95 4.88 -36.57 12.88
CA THR A 95 5.55 -37.35 11.83
C THR A 95 6.73 -36.58 11.21
N LEU A 96 6.59 -35.27 11.04
CA LEU A 96 7.63 -34.39 10.54
C LEU A 96 8.80 -34.25 11.54
N HIS A 97 8.52 -34.12 12.84
CA HIS A 97 9.55 -34.16 13.89
C HIS A 97 10.28 -35.51 13.94
N ARG A 98 9.55 -36.62 13.82
CA ARG A 98 10.15 -37.97 13.79
C ARG A 98 11.08 -38.16 12.59
N LEU A 99 10.69 -37.70 11.41
CA LEU A 99 11.55 -37.75 10.22
C LEU A 99 12.78 -36.87 10.37
N ALA A 100 12.64 -35.69 10.98
CA ALA A 100 13.75 -34.80 11.27
C ALA A 100 14.75 -35.40 12.26
N GLN A 101 14.28 -36.12 13.29
CA GLN A 101 15.13 -36.86 14.22
C GLN A 101 15.95 -37.94 13.50
N VAL A 102 15.31 -38.75 12.64
CA VAL A 102 15.99 -39.79 11.86
C VAL A 102 17.04 -39.21 10.90
N ILE A 103 16.79 -38.03 10.33
CA ILE A 103 17.76 -37.34 9.47
C ILE A 103 18.91 -36.76 10.30
N SER A 104 18.61 -36.20 11.47
CA SER A 104 19.61 -35.67 12.40
C SER A 104 20.55 -36.76 12.92
N GLU A 105 20.03 -37.95 13.25
CA GLU A 105 20.83 -39.10 13.69
C GLU A 105 21.76 -39.61 12.58
N LYS A 106 21.31 -39.59 11.33
CA LYS A 106 22.10 -40.06 10.17
C LYS A 106 23.17 -39.08 9.72
N THR A 107 22.96 -37.78 9.92
CA THR A 107 23.87 -36.72 9.44
C THR A 107 24.72 -36.10 10.54
N GLY A 108 24.41 -36.38 11.82
CA GLY A 108 25.07 -35.77 12.97
C GLY A 108 24.77 -34.28 13.15
N SER A 109 23.88 -33.69 12.35
CA SER A 109 23.55 -32.26 12.36
C SER A 109 22.10 -32.01 12.81
N LYS A 110 21.92 -31.02 13.70
CA LYS A 110 20.60 -30.60 14.23
C LYS A 110 19.81 -29.70 13.28
N GLU A 111 20.38 -29.32 12.14
CA GLU A 111 19.75 -28.40 11.18
C GLU A 111 18.38 -28.88 10.67
N ALA A 112 18.19 -30.19 10.54
CA ALA A 112 16.92 -30.77 10.11
C ALA A 112 15.80 -30.49 11.14
N LEU A 113 16.10 -30.60 12.43
CA LEU A 113 15.15 -30.31 13.51
C LEU A 113 14.79 -28.82 13.56
N GLU A 114 15.78 -27.93 13.44
CA GLU A 114 15.54 -26.48 13.43
C GLU A 114 14.71 -26.00 12.22
N ARG A 115 14.87 -26.65 11.05
CA ARG A 115 14.03 -26.36 9.87
C ARG A 115 12.60 -26.80 10.11
N CYS A 116 12.40 -27.97 10.74
CA CYS A 116 11.10 -28.50 11.10
C CYS A 116 10.38 -27.62 12.13
N GLU A 117 11.05 -27.21 13.20
CA GLU A 117 10.48 -26.27 14.19
C GLU A 117 10.07 -24.93 13.55
N ARG A 118 10.91 -24.38 12.66
CA ARG A 118 10.57 -23.15 11.93
C ARG A 118 9.33 -23.30 11.05
N LEU A 119 9.15 -24.47 10.43
CA LEU A 119 7.95 -24.75 9.63
C LEU A 119 6.71 -24.88 10.51
N VAL A 120 6.81 -25.49 11.68
CA VAL A 120 5.69 -25.59 12.63
C VAL A 120 5.30 -24.20 13.15
N ARG A 121 6.25 -23.38 13.60
CA ARG A 121 5.96 -21.99 14.04
C ARG A 121 5.32 -21.14 12.94
N ARG A 122 5.75 -21.31 11.69
CA ARG A 122 5.14 -20.63 10.54
C ARG A 122 3.71 -21.10 10.28
N PHE A 123 3.46 -22.41 10.38
CA PHE A 123 2.13 -22.95 10.23
C PHE A 123 1.18 -22.43 11.32
N GLU A 124 1.63 -22.43 12.58
CA GLU A 124 0.84 -21.92 13.72
C GLU A 124 0.51 -20.43 13.52
N ALA A 125 1.51 -19.61 13.21
CA ALA A 125 1.30 -18.19 12.93
C ALA A 125 0.32 -17.95 11.77
N LEU A 126 0.41 -18.74 10.69
CA LEU A 126 -0.54 -18.67 9.58
C LEU A 126 -1.94 -19.10 10.03
N SER A 127 -2.06 -20.16 10.82
CA SER A 127 -3.36 -20.62 11.32
C SER A 127 -4.04 -19.59 12.23
N ASP A 128 -3.27 -18.90 13.06
CA ASP A 128 -3.78 -17.82 13.91
C ASP A 128 -4.20 -16.60 13.08
N SER A 129 -3.42 -16.24 12.05
CA SER A 129 -3.80 -15.16 11.13
C SER A 129 -5.10 -15.48 10.38
N ILE A 130 -5.30 -16.73 9.95
CA ILE A 130 -6.53 -17.17 9.27
C ILE A 130 -7.72 -17.10 10.23
N ARG A 131 -7.55 -17.53 11.48
CA ARG A 131 -8.60 -17.44 12.51
C ARG A 131 -9.02 -15.99 12.76
N LEU A 132 -8.06 -15.10 12.91
CA LEU A 132 -8.33 -13.67 13.11
C LEU A 132 -9.08 -13.05 11.91
N CYS A 133 -8.70 -13.41 10.67
CA CYS A 133 -9.44 -12.98 9.50
C CYS A 133 -10.88 -13.54 9.45
N GLN A 134 -11.08 -14.80 9.86
CA GLN A 134 -12.41 -15.40 9.94
C GLN A 134 -13.28 -14.75 11.01
N GLU A 135 -12.71 -14.38 12.16
CA GLU A 135 -13.41 -13.67 13.23
C GLU A 135 -13.83 -12.27 12.79
N LYS A 136 -12.93 -11.52 12.14
CA LYS A 136 -13.27 -10.21 11.56
C LYS A 136 -14.39 -10.31 10.53
N LEU A 137 -14.36 -11.33 9.68
CA LEU A 137 -15.41 -11.54 8.68
C LEU A 137 -16.76 -11.87 9.32
N ARG A 138 -16.77 -12.64 10.41
CA ARG A 138 -18.00 -12.89 11.19
C ARG A 138 -18.52 -11.61 11.85
N GLN A 139 -17.65 -10.83 12.50
CA GLN A 139 -18.03 -9.57 13.13
C GLN A 139 -18.63 -8.58 12.12
N ALA A 140 -18.00 -8.42 10.95
CA ALA A 140 -18.52 -7.57 9.89
C ALA A 140 -19.90 -8.07 9.38
N GLY A 141 -20.08 -9.39 9.27
CA GLY A 141 -21.38 -9.98 8.91
C GLY A 141 -22.46 -9.72 9.96
N ASP A 142 -22.13 -9.82 11.25
CA ASP A 142 -23.04 -9.54 12.36
C ASP A 142 -23.41 -8.04 12.43
N GLU A 143 -22.45 -7.15 12.18
CA GLU A 143 -22.67 -5.70 12.11
C GLU A 143 -23.64 -5.32 10.98
N VAL A 144 -23.44 -5.88 9.78
CA VAL A 144 -24.35 -5.68 8.64
C VAL A 144 -25.75 -6.21 8.98
N ALA A 145 -25.86 -7.39 9.58
CA ALA A 145 -27.14 -7.95 9.99
C ALA A 145 -27.85 -7.11 11.07
N LEU A 146 -27.11 -6.44 11.94
CA LEU A 146 -27.65 -5.51 12.93
C LEU A 146 -28.12 -4.21 12.27
N GLN A 147 -27.33 -3.63 11.36
CA GLN A 147 -27.71 -2.44 10.58
C GLN A 147 -29.01 -2.67 9.82
N ASP A 148 -29.10 -3.78 9.09
CA ASP A 148 -30.30 -4.26 8.41
C ASP A 148 -31.53 -4.36 9.32
N ARG A 149 -31.36 -4.74 10.58
CA ARG A 149 -32.47 -4.82 11.55
C ARG A 149 -32.89 -3.43 12.03
N VAL A 150 -31.93 -2.56 12.31
CA VAL A 150 -32.18 -1.18 12.72
C VAL A 150 -32.87 -0.42 11.61
N GLU A 151 -32.42 -0.54 10.36
CA GLU A 151 -33.06 0.10 9.20
C GLU A 151 -34.51 -0.37 9.02
N ARG A 152 -34.77 -1.68 9.18
CA ARG A 152 -36.15 -2.20 9.14
C ARG A 152 -37.01 -1.67 10.28
N GLN A 153 -36.45 -1.48 11.47
CA GLN A 153 -37.17 -0.89 12.60
C GLN A 153 -37.49 0.58 12.34
N LEU A 154 -36.51 1.36 11.87
CA LEU A 154 -36.72 2.77 11.51
C LEU A 154 -37.78 2.92 10.42
N ALA A 155 -37.73 2.09 9.37
CA ALA A 155 -38.76 2.11 8.31
C ALA A 155 -40.17 1.80 8.83
N GLN A 156 -40.29 0.92 9.84
CA GLN A 156 -41.59 0.64 10.49
C GLN A 156 -42.07 1.82 11.34
N GLU A 157 -41.15 2.45 12.09
CA GLU A 157 -41.46 3.63 12.89
C GLU A 157 -41.85 4.83 12.02
N GLU A 158 -41.15 5.04 10.91
CA GLU A 158 -41.47 6.06 9.90
C GLU A 158 -42.85 5.83 9.30
N ALA A 159 -43.15 4.61 8.83
CA ALA A 159 -44.47 4.27 8.28
C ALA A 159 -45.59 4.45 9.31
N ALA A 160 -45.36 4.08 10.58
CA ALA A 160 -46.32 4.29 11.65
C ALA A 160 -46.54 5.79 11.96
N TRP A 161 -45.47 6.58 11.89
CA TRP A 161 -45.54 8.03 12.07
C TRP A 161 -46.29 8.71 10.91
N GLU A 162 -46.02 8.32 9.66
CA GLU A 162 -46.72 8.81 8.47
C GLU A 162 -48.22 8.54 8.57
N GLN A 163 -48.64 7.34 8.98
CA GLN A 163 -50.05 7.02 9.21
C GLN A 163 -50.67 7.90 10.29
N GLN A 164 -49.96 8.15 11.40
CA GLN A 164 -50.45 9.05 12.45
C GLN A 164 -50.58 10.49 11.96
N MET A 165 -49.68 10.94 11.10
CA MET A 165 -49.73 12.28 10.51
C MET A 165 -50.90 12.42 9.55
N GLN A 166 -51.14 11.43 8.68
CA GLN A 166 -52.31 11.41 7.79
C GLN A 166 -53.62 11.50 8.58
N VAL A 167 -53.77 10.71 9.65
CA VAL A 167 -54.98 10.78 10.51
C VAL A 167 -55.12 12.16 11.18
N ARG A 168 -54.01 12.79 11.58
CA ARG A 168 -54.05 14.15 12.13
C ARG A 168 -54.43 15.19 11.09
N GLU A 169 -53.91 15.07 9.87
CA GLU A 169 -54.24 15.93 8.74
C GLU A 169 -55.73 15.83 8.39
N GLU A 170 -56.27 14.61 8.28
CA GLU A 170 -57.70 14.38 8.07
C GLU A 170 -58.56 15.02 9.18
N ARG A 171 -58.13 14.88 10.45
CA ARG A 171 -58.84 15.48 11.59
C ARG A 171 -58.77 17.00 11.60
N VAL A 172 -57.65 17.59 11.17
CA VAL A 172 -57.53 19.04 11.03
C VAL A 172 -58.44 19.53 9.90
N ALA A 173 -58.43 18.87 8.75
CA ALA A 173 -59.31 19.19 7.63
C ALA A 173 -60.80 19.13 8.03
N ALA A 174 -61.23 18.11 8.80
CA ALA A 174 -62.59 18.03 9.31
C ALA A 174 -62.96 19.22 10.22
N LYS A 175 -62.07 19.59 11.14
CA LYS A 175 -62.29 20.74 12.03
C LYS A 175 -62.29 22.08 11.30
N GLU A 176 -61.51 22.22 10.23
CA GLU A 176 -61.51 23.42 9.41
C GLU A 176 -62.86 23.61 8.70
N VAL A 177 -63.51 22.52 8.27
CA VAL A 177 -64.88 22.55 7.73
C VAL A 177 -65.88 22.96 8.82
N GLU A 178 -65.86 22.31 9.99
CA GLU A 178 -66.75 22.67 11.11
C GLU A 178 -66.62 24.14 11.53
N LEU A 179 -65.40 24.68 11.53
CA LEU A 179 -65.17 26.10 11.83
C LEU A 179 -65.70 27.04 10.75
N GLN A 180 -65.75 26.61 9.48
CA GLN A 180 -66.36 27.39 8.41
C GLN A 180 -67.88 27.41 8.56
N ASP A 181 -68.50 26.28 8.91
CA ASP A 181 -69.94 26.18 9.13
C ASP A 181 -70.41 27.06 10.31
N LEU A 182 -69.73 26.98 11.46
CA LEU A 182 -70.06 27.81 12.64
C LEU A 182 -69.89 29.32 12.39
N ARG A 183 -68.97 29.71 11.51
CA ARG A 183 -68.80 31.13 11.10
C ARG A 183 -69.93 31.60 10.19
N ALA A 184 -70.54 30.72 9.42
CA ALA A 184 -71.72 31.04 8.62
C ALA A 184 -72.98 31.16 9.48
N GLU A 185 -73.13 30.30 10.50
CA GLU A 185 -74.28 30.33 11.44
C GLU A 185 -74.26 31.56 12.35
N SER A 186 -73.10 31.91 12.92
CA SER A 186 -72.97 33.09 13.81
C SER A 186 -73.14 34.44 13.09
N ALA A 187 -73.12 34.47 11.77
CA ALA A 187 -73.44 35.66 10.98
C ALA A 187 -74.97 35.88 10.80
N ALA A 188 -75.80 34.91 11.15
CA ALA A 188 -77.26 34.95 10.96
C ALA A 188 -78.06 35.37 12.21
N ASP A 189 -77.47 35.30 13.42
CA ASP A 189 -78.18 35.46 14.71
C ASP A 189 -78.09 36.88 15.34
N VAL A 190 -77.74 37.93 14.58
CA VAL A 190 -77.52 39.30 15.14
C VAL A 190 -78.67 40.28 14.81
N THR A 191 -79.89 39.81 14.59
CA THR A 191 -81.03 40.72 14.43
C THR A 191 -82.25 40.23 15.18
N GLU A 192 -82.72 41.12 16.05
CA GLU A 192 -84.07 41.23 16.63
C GLU A 192 -84.17 40.80 18.09
N GLU A 193 -84.14 41.79 18.98
CA GLU A 193 -85.03 41.87 20.14
C GLU A 193 -84.91 43.28 20.74
N GLU A 194 -85.89 44.14 20.49
CA GLU A 194 -86.32 45.22 21.40
C GLU A 194 -87.54 45.94 20.80
N GLN A 195 -88.69 45.85 21.48
CA GLN A 195 -89.61 46.97 21.80
C GLN A 195 -90.96 46.44 22.28
N ASP A 196 -91.38 46.90 23.47
CA ASP A 196 -92.65 47.63 23.64
C ASP A 196 -92.88 47.93 25.11
N GLN A 197 -92.98 49.21 25.48
CA GLN A 197 -93.45 49.67 26.78
C GLN A 197 -93.80 51.16 26.69
N ASP A 198 -95.11 51.46 26.65
CA ASP A 198 -95.62 52.85 26.71
C ASP A 198 -96.53 53.12 27.92
N GLN A 199 -96.46 52.29 28.97
CA GLN A 199 -97.05 52.62 30.28
C GLN A 199 -96.07 52.44 31.45
N ASP A 200 -94.92 51.81 31.20
CA ASP A 200 -93.79 51.75 32.12
C ASP A 200 -92.88 52.98 32.03
N GLU A 201 -93.04 53.88 31.05
CA GLU A 201 -92.15 55.03 30.79
C GLU A 201 -91.86 55.90 32.03
N GLN A 202 -92.85 56.21 32.88
CA GLN A 202 -92.62 57.04 34.07
C GLN A 202 -92.00 56.27 35.25
N ALA A 203 -92.39 55.02 35.46
CA ALA A 203 -91.77 54.15 36.47
C ALA A 203 -90.34 53.79 36.07
N LYS A 204 -90.11 53.50 34.79
CA LYS A 204 -88.80 53.37 34.17
C LYS A 204 -88.01 54.64 34.25
N LEU A 205 -88.55 55.83 34.03
CA LEU A 205 -87.75 57.05 34.14
C LEU A 205 -87.24 57.27 35.57
N ALA A 206 -88.04 56.91 36.58
CA ALA A 206 -87.61 56.90 37.98
C ALA A 206 -86.61 55.77 38.28
N GLU A 207 -86.86 54.56 37.78
CA GLU A 207 -85.95 53.42 37.90
C GLU A 207 -84.62 53.66 37.16
N ILE A 208 -84.66 54.27 35.98
CA ILE A 208 -83.52 54.74 35.19
C ILE A 208 -82.76 55.82 35.97
N ALA A 209 -83.44 56.71 36.69
CA ALA A 209 -82.76 57.70 37.54
C ALA A 209 -82.02 57.01 38.70
N VAL A 210 -82.66 56.07 39.40
CA VAL A 210 -82.03 55.27 40.47
C VAL A 210 -80.89 54.41 39.91
N LEU A 211 -81.07 53.80 38.74
CA LEU A 211 -80.04 53.02 38.05
C LEU A 211 -78.89 53.92 37.57
N ARG A 212 -79.15 55.16 37.16
CA ARG A 212 -78.09 56.14 36.81
C ARG A 212 -77.28 56.54 38.04
N GLU A 213 -77.91 56.75 39.18
CA GLU A 213 -77.21 57.00 40.44
C GLU A 213 -76.40 55.77 40.89
N ALA A 214 -76.99 54.57 40.81
CA ALA A 214 -76.29 53.33 41.10
C ALA A 214 -75.10 53.11 40.15
N LEU A 215 -75.26 53.40 38.85
CA LEU A 215 -74.17 53.34 37.87
C LEU A 215 -73.08 54.38 38.15
N ALA A 216 -73.44 55.58 38.62
CA ALA A 216 -72.46 56.60 39.00
C ALA A 216 -71.63 56.14 40.20
N LEU A 217 -72.26 55.58 41.24
CA LEU A 217 -71.58 55.01 42.41
C LEU A 217 -70.70 53.81 42.02
N ARG A 218 -71.19 52.90 41.16
CA ARG A 218 -70.39 51.78 40.64
C ARG A 218 -69.22 52.24 39.78
N ALA A 219 -69.37 53.34 39.04
CA ALA A 219 -68.29 53.92 38.26
C ALA A 219 -67.22 54.56 39.14
N GLU A 220 -67.59 55.13 40.29
CA GLU A 220 -66.65 55.61 41.30
C GLU A 220 -65.90 54.45 41.98
N GLU A 221 -66.62 53.41 42.42
CA GLU A 221 -65.99 52.18 42.96
C GLU A 221 -65.02 51.55 41.96
N LYS A 222 -65.38 51.51 40.67
CA LYS A 222 -64.50 51.01 39.60
C LYS A 222 -63.22 51.86 39.49
N ARG A 223 -63.33 53.18 39.52
CA ARG A 223 -62.17 54.09 39.47
C ARG A 223 -61.24 53.88 40.67
N ASP A 224 -61.78 53.65 41.86
CA ASP A 224 -60.98 53.39 43.05
C ASP A 224 -60.25 52.05 42.98
N ILE A 225 -60.91 51.01 42.47
CA ILE A 225 -60.30 49.70 42.23
C ILE A 225 -59.18 49.81 41.18
N GLU A 226 -59.40 50.54 40.09
CA GLU A 226 -58.38 50.80 39.07
C GLU A 226 -57.17 51.55 39.65
N ALA A 227 -57.39 52.54 40.52
CA ALA A 227 -56.33 53.24 41.21
C ALA A 227 -55.52 52.33 42.16
N ALA A 228 -56.20 51.42 42.88
CA ALA A 228 -55.57 50.42 43.74
C ALA A 228 -54.72 49.42 42.92
N ILE A 229 -55.23 48.95 41.78
CA ILE A 229 -54.49 48.08 40.85
C ILE A 229 -53.25 48.80 40.33
N ALA A 230 -53.38 50.04 39.87
CA ALA A 230 -52.25 50.83 39.40
C ALA A 230 -51.17 51.03 40.49
N SER A 231 -51.57 51.22 41.75
CA SER A 231 -50.67 51.30 42.89
C SER A 231 -49.92 49.99 43.15
N LEU A 232 -50.63 48.86 43.10
CA LEU A 232 -50.04 47.52 43.25
C LEU A 232 -49.08 47.18 42.11
N GLN A 233 -49.43 47.52 40.87
CA GLN A 233 -48.56 47.34 39.70
C GLN A 233 -47.28 48.16 39.85
N ARG A 234 -47.36 49.43 40.28
CA ARG A 234 -46.18 50.25 40.59
C ARG A 234 -45.33 49.64 41.70
N LYS A 235 -45.96 49.09 42.75
CA LYS A 235 -45.25 48.42 43.86
C LYS A 235 -44.56 47.14 43.40
N ASN A 236 -45.20 46.36 42.52
CA ASN A 236 -44.61 45.17 41.92
C ASN A 236 -43.46 45.51 40.97
N ALA A 237 -43.60 46.55 40.14
CA ALA A 237 -42.53 47.04 39.28
C ALA A 237 -41.30 47.51 40.09
N ARG A 238 -41.52 48.19 41.23
CA ARG A 238 -40.42 48.56 42.14
C ARG A 238 -39.76 47.34 42.78
N ARG A 239 -40.54 46.33 43.17
CA ARG A 239 -40.02 45.08 43.73
C ARG A 239 -39.23 44.26 42.71
N SER A 240 -39.71 44.13 41.47
CA SER A 240 -39.00 43.42 40.40
C SER A 240 -37.73 44.16 39.99
N ALA A 241 -37.74 45.49 39.92
CA ALA A 241 -36.54 46.30 39.69
C ALA A 241 -35.50 46.10 40.80
N ALA A 242 -35.92 46.09 42.07
CA ALA A 242 -35.01 45.84 43.20
C ALA A 242 -34.45 44.41 43.23
N ILE A 243 -35.20 43.42 42.75
CA ILE A 243 -34.71 42.04 42.61
C ILE A 243 -33.69 41.96 41.47
N ALA A 244 -33.98 42.57 40.31
CA ALA A 244 -33.07 42.60 39.17
C ALA A 244 -31.74 43.33 39.48
N GLU A 245 -31.76 44.39 40.29
CA GLU A 245 -30.51 45.04 40.75
C GLU A 245 -29.70 44.14 41.69
N LYS A 246 -30.35 43.42 42.62
CA LYS A 246 -29.67 42.47 43.50
C LYS A 246 -29.06 41.29 42.73
N GLU A 247 -29.73 40.82 41.69
CA GLU A 247 -29.21 39.77 40.80
C GLU A 247 -28.04 40.27 39.95
N LYS A 248 -28.10 41.50 39.41
CA LYS A 248 -26.98 42.13 38.71
C LYS A 248 -25.75 42.33 39.59
N GLN A 249 -25.93 42.67 40.87
CA GLN A 249 -24.82 42.81 41.82
C GLN A 249 -24.19 41.46 42.18
N ARG A 250 -25.00 40.39 42.30
CA ARG A 250 -24.50 39.03 42.53
C ARG A 250 -23.75 38.46 41.33
N HIS A 251 -24.23 38.71 40.10
CA HIS A 251 -23.56 38.23 38.89
C HIS A 251 -22.20 38.90 38.64
N LYS A 252 -22.08 40.21 38.90
CA LYS A 252 -20.82 40.96 38.73
C LYS A 252 -19.71 40.56 39.72
N GLN A 253 -20.02 39.90 40.84
CA GLN A 253 -19.04 39.53 41.85
C GLN A 253 -18.53 38.08 41.75
N SER A 254 -19.18 37.18 40.99
CA SER A 254 -18.84 35.74 41.04
C SER A 254 -18.60 35.03 39.72
N VAL A 255 -18.83 35.63 38.54
CA VAL A 255 -18.90 34.83 37.29
C VAL A 255 -17.92 35.23 36.17
N ASP A 256 -17.53 36.49 36.04
CA ASP A 256 -17.03 36.95 34.73
C ASP A 256 -15.57 36.57 34.39
N VAL A 257 -14.68 36.29 35.37
CA VAL A 257 -13.25 36.02 35.04
C VAL A 257 -12.93 34.53 34.89
N GLN A 258 -13.54 33.65 35.69
CA GLN A 258 -13.25 32.20 35.64
C GLN A 258 -14.05 31.47 34.55
N ALA A 259 -15.27 31.91 34.24
CA ALA A 259 -16.06 31.33 33.16
C ALA A 259 -15.47 31.66 31.78
N ASP A 260 -14.98 32.89 31.59
CA ASP A 260 -14.36 33.33 30.34
C ASP A 260 -12.99 32.66 30.10
N ALA A 261 -12.17 32.50 31.15
CA ALA A 261 -10.91 31.77 31.04
C ALA A 261 -11.11 30.29 30.70
N ALA A 262 -12.11 29.63 31.30
CA ALA A 262 -12.45 28.23 30.99
C ALA A 262 -13.04 28.07 29.58
N ALA A 263 -13.81 29.05 29.09
CA ALA A 263 -14.33 29.06 27.73
C ALA A 263 -13.19 29.23 26.71
N ALA A 264 -12.24 30.15 26.95
CA ALA A 264 -11.09 30.35 26.10
C ALA A 264 -10.17 29.12 26.02
N ALA A 265 -9.94 28.44 27.16
CA ALA A 265 -9.16 27.20 27.19
C ALA A 265 -9.83 26.07 26.38
N ARG A 266 -11.16 25.91 26.49
CA ARG A 266 -11.92 24.95 25.69
C ARG A 266 -11.85 25.27 24.19
N GLU A 267 -11.90 26.55 23.84
CA GLU A 267 -11.80 26.96 22.44
C GLU A 267 -10.41 26.71 21.85
N GLN A 268 -9.34 26.88 22.65
CA GLN A 268 -7.97 26.51 22.25
C GLN A 268 -7.85 25.01 21.98
N VAL A 269 -8.32 24.16 22.89
CA VAL A 269 -8.32 22.70 22.71
C VAL A 269 -9.12 22.29 21.47
N LEU A 270 -10.29 22.91 21.22
CA LEU A 270 -11.06 22.64 20.00
C LEU A 270 -10.31 23.05 18.72
N ARG A 271 -9.52 24.14 18.75
CA ARG A 271 -8.69 24.53 17.60
C ARG A 271 -7.54 23.55 17.38
N GLU A 272 -6.92 23.06 18.45
CA GLU A 272 -5.86 22.04 18.37
C GLU A 272 -6.40 20.73 17.80
N LEU A 273 -7.52 20.22 18.32
CA LEU A 273 -8.17 19.02 17.80
C LEU A 273 -8.61 19.14 16.34
N ARG A 274 -9.03 20.34 15.90
CA ARG A 274 -9.34 20.59 14.48
C ARG A 274 -8.09 20.52 13.61
N LYS A 275 -6.97 21.09 14.07
CA LYS A 275 -5.69 21.01 13.36
C LYS A 275 -5.18 19.58 13.28
N GLU A 276 -5.25 18.83 14.38
CA GLU A 276 -4.88 17.42 14.42
C GLU A 276 -5.76 16.59 13.48
N LYS A 277 -7.07 16.83 13.49
CA LYS A 277 -7.99 16.20 12.52
C LYS A 277 -7.58 16.49 11.08
N GLU A 278 -7.30 17.74 10.74
CA GLU A 278 -6.86 18.12 9.38
C GLU A 278 -5.53 17.47 9.00
N MET A 279 -4.57 17.39 9.94
CA MET A 279 -3.29 16.72 9.69
C MET A 279 -3.50 15.22 9.46
N LEU A 280 -4.25 14.55 10.31
CA LEU A 280 -4.56 13.13 10.17
C LEU A 280 -5.32 12.84 8.87
N GLN A 281 -6.25 13.72 8.46
CA GLN A 281 -6.93 13.58 7.17
C GLN A 281 -5.96 13.66 5.99
N ARG A 282 -4.99 14.59 6.03
CA ARG A 282 -3.96 14.68 4.98
C ARG A 282 -3.04 13.46 4.98
N GLU A 283 -2.68 12.95 6.15
CA GLU A 283 -1.85 11.75 6.28
C GLU A 283 -2.57 10.49 5.78
N ILE A 284 -3.88 10.36 6.04
CA ILE A 284 -4.71 9.27 5.52
C ILE A 284 -4.74 9.32 3.99
N ILE A 285 -5.05 10.48 3.40
CA ILE A 285 -5.08 10.64 1.94
C ILE A 285 -3.71 10.32 1.33
N ALA A 286 -2.62 10.80 1.94
CA ALA A 286 -1.27 10.52 1.46
C ALA A 286 -0.93 9.01 1.57
N ALA A 287 -1.41 8.32 2.60
CA ALA A 287 -1.22 6.88 2.74
C ALA A 287 -2.02 6.10 1.70
N GLU A 288 -3.29 6.47 1.45
CA GLU A 288 -4.16 5.88 0.42
C GLU A 288 -3.56 6.06 -0.97
N GLU A 289 -3.10 7.26 -1.34
CA GLU A 289 -2.41 7.51 -2.61
C GLU A 289 -1.14 6.67 -2.78
N MET A 290 -0.43 6.38 -1.68
CA MET A 290 0.76 5.53 -1.72
C MET A 290 0.38 4.05 -1.88
N GLU A 291 -0.73 3.61 -1.29
CA GLU A 291 -1.26 2.26 -1.47
C GLU A 291 -1.76 2.05 -2.90
N GLU A 292 -2.48 3.01 -3.49
CA GLU A 292 -2.92 2.97 -4.89
C GLU A 292 -1.73 2.84 -5.85
N LYS A 293 -0.67 3.64 -5.64
CA LYS A 293 0.57 3.52 -6.42
C LYS A 293 1.22 2.16 -6.27
N LEU A 294 1.19 1.55 -5.08
CA LEU A 294 1.73 0.20 -4.88
C LEU A 294 0.89 -0.85 -5.60
N ASP A 295 -0.43 -0.72 -5.59
CA ASP A 295 -1.35 -1.62 -6.31
C ASP A 295 -1.19 -1.53 -7.82
N GLU A 296 -1.04 -0.31 -8.36
CA GLU A 296 -0.69 -0.10 -9.78
C GLU A 296 0.62 -0.80 -10.13
N ASN A 297 1.66 -0.59 -9.33
CA ASN A 297 2.93 -1.28 -9.51
C ASN A 297 2.77 -2.80 -9.47
N VAL A 298 1.96 -3.35 -8.56
CA VAL A 298 1.69 -4.80 -8.46
C VAL A 298 0.97 -5.34 -9.70
N ARG A 299 0.08 -4.55 -10.30
CA ARG A 299 -0.59 -4.90 -11.57
C ARG A 299 0.38 -4.94 -12.75
N ASP A 300 1.39 -4.07 -12.75
CA ASP A 300 2.39 -4.00 -13.83
C ASP A 300 3.57 -4.97 -13.67
N LEU A 301 3.84 -5.43 -12.43
CA LEU A 301 4.87 -6.42 -12.12
C LEU A 301 4.88 -7.67 -13.04
N PRO A 302 3.75 -8.32 -13.38
CA PRO A 302 3.75 -9.47 -14.30
C PRO A 302 4.28 -9.11 -15.69
N ALA A 303 3.81 -8.00 -16.29
CA ALA A 303 4.26 -7.56 -17.60
C ALA A 303 5.77 -7.25 -17.59
N LEU A 304 6.25 -6.51 -16.59
CA LEU A 304 7.68 -6.23 -16.42
C LEU A 304 8.52 -7.50 -16.21
N LYS A 305 8.01 -8.51 -15.52
CA LYS A 305 8.68 -9.80 -15.36
C LYS A 305 8.79 -10.55 -16.69
N GLU A 306 7.76 -10.49 -17.52
CA GLU A 306 7.76 -11.06 -18.87
C GLU A 306 8.77 -10.34 -19.77
N GLU A 307 8.76 -9.01 -19.81
CA GLU A 307 9.73 -8.21 -20.56
C GLU A 307 11.18 -8.50 -20.13
N VAL A 308 11.43 -8.59 -18.82
CA VAL A 308 12.76 -8.96 -18.30
C VAL A 308 13.14 -10.39 -18.71
N ALA A 309 12.19 -11.31 -18.74
CA ALA A 309 12.43 -12.68 -19.19
C ALA A 309 12.75 -12.73 -20.69
N GLU A 310 12.05 -11.96 -21.51
CA GLU A 310 12.33 -11.81 -22.94
C GLU A 310 13.69 -11.18 -23.20
N ALA A 311 14.01 -10.09 -22.51
CA ALA A 311 15.32 -9.44 -22.58
C ALA A 311 16.46 -10.39 -22.17
N LYS A 312 16.23 -11.26 -21.18
CA LYS A 312 17.21 -12.30 -20.82
C LYS A 312 17.37 -13.34 -21.93
N LYS A 313 16.28 -13.78 -22.56
CA LYS A 313 16.32 -14.74 -23.68
C LYS A 313 17.09 -14.15 -24.87
N THR A 314 16.77 -12.91 -25.27
CA THR A 314 17.45 -12.23 -26.38
C THR A 314 18.93 -12.02 -26.07
N ARG A 315 19.28 -11.62 -24.84
CA ARG A 315 20.68 -11.50 -24.41
C ARG A 315 21.43 -12.83 -24.55
N VAL A 316 20.84 -13.95 -24.13
CA VAL A 316 21.48 -15.26 -24.25
C VAL A 316 21.67 -15.66 -25.72
N GLN A 317 20.68 -15.39 -26.59
CA GLN A 317 20.79 -15.65 -28.02
C GLN A 317 21.87 -14.81 -28.70
N VAL A 318 21.98 -13.53 -28.35
CA VAL A 318 23.06 -12.66 -28.85
C VAL A 318 24.40 -13.15 -28.35
N GLN A 319 24.50 -13.53 -27.07
CA GLN A 319 25.74 -14.04 -26.49
C GLN A 319 26.21 -15.33 -27.19
N THR A 320 25.31 -16.29 -27.45
CA THR A 320 25.67 -17.52 -28.16
C THR A 320 26.14 -17.27 -29.58
N ARG A 321 25.52 -16.31 -30.28
CA ARG A 321 25.94 -15.88 -31.63
C ARG A 321 27.30 -15.17 -31.61
N VAL A 322 27.56 -14.34 -30.61
CA VAL A 322 28.88 -13.70 -30.44
C VAL A 322 29.94 -14.76 -30.16
N ASP A 323 29.64 -15.75 -29.31
CA ASP A 323 30.60 -16.81 -28.98
C ASP A 323 30.85 -17.74 -30.17
N SER A 324 29.84 -18.04 -31.01
CA SER A 324 30.06 -18.78 -32.25
C SER A 324 30.94 -18.01 -33.24
N LEU A 325 30.68 -16.71 -33.42
CA LEU A 325 31.48 -15.84 -34.29
C LEU A 325 32.92 -15.69 -33.77
N ARG A 326 33.12 -15.60 -32.45
CA ARG A 326 34.46 -15.59 -31.83
C ARG A 326 35.22 -16.88 -32.11
N LEU A 327 34.56 -18.04 -32.03
CA LEU A 327 35.17 -19.33 -32.36
C LEU A 327 35.51 -19.44 -33.85
N GLU A 328 34.63 -18.98 -34.73
CA GLU A 328 34.88 -18.94 -36.19
C GLU A 328 36.05 -18.02 -36.52
N LEU A 329 36.07 -16.81 -35.95
CA LEU A 329 37.17 -15.86 -36.11
C LEU A 329 38.49 -16.45 -35.61
N ALA A 330 38.50 -17.10 -34.43
CA ALA A 330 39.69 -17.75 -33.90
C ALA A 330 40.16 -18.93 -34.77
N ARG A 331 39.25 -19.65 -35.44
CA ARG A 331 39.60 -20.68 -36.43
C ARG A 331 40.21 -20.06 -37.69
N GLN A 332 39.62 -18.98 -38.20
CA GLN A 332 40.13 -18.26 -39.37
C GLN A 332 41.51 -17.64 -39.09
N LYS A 333 41.70 -16.98 -37.94
CA LYS A 333 43.00 -16.45 -37.48
C LYS A 333 44.07 -17.55 -37.48
N ARG A 334 43.77 -18.73 -36.91
CA ARG A 334 44.69 -19.89 -36.92
C ARG A 334 44.99 -20.40 -38.33
N LYS A 335 43.97 -20.47 -39.20
CA LYS A 335 44.15 -20.88 -40.60
C LYS A 335 45.05 -19.89 -41.36
N MET A 336 44.86 -18.59 -41.15
CA MET A 336 45.69 -17.55 -41.75
C MET A 336 47.14 -17.63 -41.28
N ARG A 337 47.37 -17.73 -39.97
CA ARG A 337 48.71 -17.97 -39.40
C ARG A 337 49.37 -19.19 -40.04
N HIS A 338 48.67 -20.32 -40.05
CA HIS A 338 49.17 -21.54 -40.66
C HIS A 338 49.50 -21.38 -42.15
N MET A 339 48.67 -20.67 -42.93
CA MET A 339 48.95 -20.40 -44.34
C MET A 339 50.21 -19.54 -44.52
N VAL A 340 50.41 -18.54 -43.66
CA VAL A 340 51.62 -17.71 -43.65
C VAL A 340 52.85 -18.56 -43.31
N ASP A 341 52.78 -19.37 -42.26
CA ASP A 341 53.88 -20.24 -41.83
C ASP A 341 54.25 -21.26 -42.92
N VAL A 342 53.25 -21.88 -43.56
CA VAL A 342 53.48 -22.81 -44.67
C VAL A 342 54.18 -22.11 -45.83
N GLN A 343 53.81 -20.88 -46.18
CA GLN A 343 54.50 -20.13 -47.24
C GLN A 343 55.96 -19.86 -46.91
N ILE A 344 56.29 -19.57 -45.65
CA ILE A 344 57.67 -19.32 -45.21
C ILE A 344 58.49 -20.61 -45.20
N LEU A 345 57.92 -21.69 -44.66
CA LEU A 345 58.58 -22.99 -44.56
C LEU A 345 58.84 -23.62 -45.94
N THR A 346 57.89 -23.51 -46.88
CA THR A 346 57.97 -24.14 -48.22
C THR A 346 58.63 -23.25 -49.27
N ALA A 347 58.88 -21.98 -48.97
CA ALA A 347 59.43 -21.02 -49.93
C ALA A 347 60.80 -21.39 -50.48
N ARG A 348 61.60 -22.19 -49.76
CA ARG A 348 62.93 -22.65 -50.20
C ARG A 348 62.88 -23.85 -51.13
N ASP A 349 61.79 -24.60 -51.11
CA ASP A 349 61.65 -25.84 -51.89
C ASP A 349 61.18 -25.56 -53.34
N THR A 350 60.78 -24.33 -53.64
CA THR A 350 60.36 -23.90 -54.98
C THR A 350 61.47 -23.13 -55.70
N ASN A 351 61.70 -23.44 -56.99
CA ASN A 351 62.62 -22.72 -57.86
C ASN A 351 61.86 -22.11 -59.05
N PRO A 352 61.73 -20.77 -59.14
CA PRO A 352 62.23 -19.75 -58.22
C PRO A 352 61.46 -19.70 -56.89
N PRO A 353 62.07 -19.18 -55.80
CA PRO A 353 61.42 -19.09 -54.50
C PRO A 353 60.12 -18.30 -54.59
N THR A 354 59.01 -18.86 -54.12
CA THR A 354 57.67 -18.25 -54.21
C THR A 354 57.31 -17.36 -53.01
N LEU A 355 58.30 -17.02 -52.16
CA LEU A 355 58.09 -16.21 -50.97
C LEU A 355 57.49 -14.84 -51.31
N ARG A 356 56.39 -14.47 -50.66
CA ARG A 356 55.76 -13.15 -50.77
C ARG A 356 56.20 -12.27 -49.61
N GLU A 357 56.48 -11.01 -49.89
CA GLU A 357 56.91 -10.02 -48.91
C GLU A 357 55.82 -9.75 -47.87
N GLU A 358 54.54 -9.78 -48.26
CA GLU A 358 53.42 -9.65 -47.32
C GLU A 358 53.36 -10.79 -46.30
N ALA A 359 53.72 -12.02 -46.70
CA ALA A 359 53.72 -13.17 -45.80
C ALA A 359 54.81 -13.04 -44.73
N VAL A 360 56.00 -12.55 -45.11
CA VAL A 360 57.09 -12.27 -44.16
C VAL A 360 56.68 -11.20 -43.15
N LEU A 361 56.07 -10.11 -43.61
CA LEU A 361 55.58 -9.04 -42.73
C LEU A 361 54.52 -9.54 -41.74
N LEU A 362 53.55 -10.35 -42.22
CA LEU A 362 52.52 -10.92 -41.36
C LEU A 362 53.08 -11.90 -40.34
N HIS A 363 54.09 -12.70 -40.72
CA HIS A 363 54.73 -13.66 -39.81
C HIS A 363 55.47 -12.95 -38.68
N LEU A 364 56.30 -11.96 -38.99
CA LEU A 364 57.00 -11.17 -37.98
C LEU A 364 56.01 -10.46 -37.04
N LEU A 365 54.92 -9.91 -37.59
CA LEU A 365 53.87 -9.33 -36.76
C LEU A 365 53.18 -10.38 -35.88
N TYR A 366 53.01 -11.64 -36.33
CA TYR A 366 52.46 -12.70 -35.48
C TYR A 366 53.41 -13.16 -34.37
N GLU A 367 54.72 -13.12 -34.60
CA GLU A 367 55.74 -13.43 -33.58
C GLU A 367 55.80 -12.35 -32.49
N HIS A 368 55.67 -11.08 -32.87
CA HIS A 368 55.70 -9.93 -31.97
C HIS A 368 54.31 -9.50 -31.47
N GLU A 369 53.44 -10.46 -31.14
CA GLU A 369 52.09 -10.22 -30.57
C GLU A 369 51.18 -9.25 -31.36
N GLY A 370 51.48 -8.99 -32.63
CA GLY A 370 50.72 -8.11 -33.50
C GLY A 370 51.21 -6.67 -33.54
N GLU A 371 52.28 -6.31 -32.82
CA GLU A 371 52.77 -4.94 -32.73
C GLU A 371 54.28 -4.85 -32.97
N MET A 372 54.71 -3.94 -33.83
CA MET A 372 56.15 -3.77 -34.11
C MET A 372 56.46 -2.37 -34.66
N GLY A 373 57.65 -1.84 -34.37
CA GLY A 373 58.09 -0.58 -34.95
C GLY A 373 58.25 -0.69 -36.46
N VAL A 374 57.88 0.35 -37.22
CA VAL A 374 57.99 0.36 -38.69
C VAL A 374 59.44 0.14 -39.15
N ASN A 375 60.43 0.66 -38.41
CA ASN A 375 61.84 0.52 -38.76
C ASN A 375 62.40 -0.85 -38.39
N GLU A 376 61.99 -1.42 -37.26
CA GLU A 376 62.32 -2.78 -36.82
C GLU A 376 61.74 -3.80 -37.82
N LEU A 377 60.45 -3.67 -38.15
CA LEU A 377 59.78 -4.50 -39.14
C LEU A 377 60.46 -4.46 -40.51
N LYS A 378 60.97 -3.30 -40.94
CA LYS A 378 61.71 -3.19 -42.20
C LYS A 378 63.05 -3.93 -42.16
N GLN A 379 63.78 -3.81 -41.05
CA GLN A 379 65.08 -4.44 -40.88
C GLN A 379 64.93 -5.95 -40.81
N GLU A 380 64.10 -6.46 -39.89
CA GLU A 380 63.86 -7.89 -39.72
C GLU A 380 63.28 -8.54 -40.98
N ALA A 381 62.31 -7.91 -41.65
CA ALA A 381 61.77 -8.44 -42.90
C ALA A 381 62.83 -8.51 -44.02
N SER A 382 63.74 -7.52 -44.07
CA SER A 382 64.81 -7.51 -45.06
C SER A 382 65.89 -8.57 -44.79
N GLU A 383 66.10 -8.96 -43.53
CA GLU A 383 66.99 -10.05 -43.14
C GLU A 383 66.38 -11.41 -43.51
N VAL A 384 65.12 -11.65 -43.13
CA VAL A 384 64.40 -12.89 -43.47
C VAL A 384 64.33 -13.08 -44.99
N LEU A 385 64.02 -12.04 -45.76
CA LEU A 385 63.99 -12.14 -47.24
C LEU A 385 65.36 -12.51 -47.84
N LYS A 386 66.46 -11.98 -47.29
CA LYS A 386 67.83 -12.34 -47.73
C LYS A 386 68.14 -13.81 -47.42
N ASP A 387 67.75 -14.30 -46.24
CA ASP A 387 67.94 -15.69 -45.84
C ASP A 387 67.17 -16.68 -46.72
N HIS A 388 66.09 -16.23 -47.37
CA HIS A 388 65.32 -17.00 -48.34
C HIS A 388 65.76 -16.78 -49.80
N GLY A 389 66.94 -16.18 -50.04
CA GLY A 389 67.52 -16.00 -51.37
C GLY A 389 66.88 -14.88 -52.20
N LYS A 390 66.11 -13.98 -51.56
CA LYS A 390 65.48 -12.80 -52.20
C LYS A 390 65.99 -11.51 -51.55
N PRO A 391 67.20 -11.04 -51.89
CA PRO A 391 67.70 -9.76 -51.37
C PRO A 391 66.90 -8.59 -51.98
N ASN A 392 65.87 -8.16 -51.28
CA ASN A 392 65.04 -7.02 -51.66
C ASN A 392 65.47 -5.76 -50.91
N GLY A 393 65.33 -4.59 -51.55
CA GLY A 393 65.54 -3.31 -50.88
C GLY A 393 64.33 -2.89 -50.02
N ASN A 394 64.57 -2.00 -49.04
CA ASN A 394 63.55 -1.49 -48.12
C ASN A 394 62.29 -0.94 -48.81
N GLY A 395 62.40 -0.47 -50.06
CA GLY A 395 61.26 0.02 -50.84
C GLY A 395 60.23 -1.05 -51.19
N VAL A 396 60.64 -2.31 -51.37
CA VAL A 396 59.72 -3.43 -51.64
C VAL A 396 58.93 -3.80 -50.38
N VAL A 397 59.61 -3.83 -49.24
CA VAL A 397 59.01 -4.07 -47.92
C VAL A 397 57.98 -2.98 -47.58
N ILE A 398 58.30 -1.71 -47.87
CA ILE A 398 57.36 -0.59 -47.69
C ILE A 398 56.13 -0.76 -48.59
N ARG A 399 56.30 -1.16 -49.86
CA ARG A 399 55.18 -1.39 -50.77
C ARG A 399 54.26 -2.51 -50.27
N ALA A 400 54.85 -3.62 -49.82
CA ALA A 400 54.11 -4.74 -49.23
C ALA A 400 53.38 -4.32 -47.94
N LEU A 401 54.01 -3.50 -47.09
CA LEU A 401 53.37 -2.95 -45.89
C LEU A 401 52.14 -2.10 -46.25
N TYR A 402 52.25 -1.18 -47.22
CA TYR A 402 51.11 -0.38 -47.66
C TYR A 402 50.04 -1.21 -48.40
N SER A 403 50.42 -2.32 -49.04
CA SER A 403 49.47 -3.30 -49.58
C SER A 403 48.65 -3.97 -48.46
N LEU A 404 49.29 -4.35 -47.35
CA LEU A 404 48.61 -4.88 -46.17
C LEU A 404 47.68 -3.85 -45.50
N VAL A 405 48.10 -2.58 -45.46
CA VAL A 405 47.25 -1.48 -44.98
C VAL A 405 46.04 -1.27 -45.89
N ALA A 406 46.23 -1.27 -47.21
CA ALA A 406 45.14 -1.12 -48.18
C ALA A 406 44.10 -2.27 -48.08
N ASN A 407 44.56 -3.47 -47.73
CA ASN A 407 43.70 -4.64 -47.50
C ASN A 407 43.08 -4.66 -46.08
N GLY A 408 43.35 -3.65 -45.24
CA GLY A 408 42.78 -3.54 -43.89
C GLY A 408 43.28 -4.60 -42.91
N LEU A 409 44.43 -5.22 -43.19
CA LEU A 409 45.03 -6.22 -42.29
C LEU A 409 45.89 -5.56 -41.21
N VAL A 410 46.49 -4.43 -41.55
CA VAL A 410 47.47 -3.73 -40.72
C VAL A 410 47.09 -2.26 -40.60
N GLN A 411 47.29 -1.68 -39.42
CA GLN A 411 47.19 -0.25 -39.16
C GLN A 411 48.57 0.30 -38.81
N ILE A 412 48.89 1.51 -39.30
CA ILE A 412 50.12 2.20 -38.94
C ILE A 412 49.74 3.42 -38.10
N ASP A 413 50.10 3.41 -36.83
CA ASP A 413 49.98 4.56 -35.96
C ASP A 413 51.27 5.40 -36.04
N ARG A 414 51.14 6.64 -36.50
CA ARG A 414 52.25 7.59 -36.66
C ARG A 414 52.46 8.48 -35.44
N SER A 415 51.65 8.32 -34.39
CA SER A 415 51.77 9.10 -33.15
C SER A 415 53.01 8.71 -32.34
N TYR A 416 53.44 7.45 -32.44
CA TYR A 416 54.72 6.98 -31.90
C TYR A 416 55.87 7.37 -32.83
N GLY A 417 56.97 7.91 -32.27
CA GLY A 417 58.06 8.54 -33.04
C GLY A 417 58.71 7.68 -34.13
N ASN A 418 58.65 6.35 -34.02
CA ASN A 418 59.16 5.42 -35.04
C ASN A 418 58.07 4.79 -35.94
N GLY A 419 56.80 5.15 -35.72
CA GLY A 419 55.62 4.52 -36.31
C GLY A 419 55.40 3.11 -35.74
N LEU A 420 54.21 2.84 -35.19
CA LEU A 420 53.82 1.51 -34.71
C LEU A 420 52.96 0.83 -35.76
N VAL A 421 53.31 -0.41 -36.11
CA VAL A 421 52.54 -1.26 -37.01
C VAL A 421 51.76 -2.24 -36.16
N THR A 422 50.43 -2.20 -36.28
CA THR A 422 49.51 -3.08 -35.53
C THR A 422 48.75 -3.99 -36.49
N LEU A 423 48.80 -5.29 -36.26
CA LEU A 423 48.03 -6.28 -36.98
C LEU A 423 46.61 -6.37 -36.39
N LEU A 424 45.60 -5.99 -37.18
CA LEU A 424 44.19 -5.97 -36.75
C LEU A 424 43.57 -7.36 -36.54
N LEU A 425 44.35 -8.41 -36.83
CA LEU A 425 43.98 -9.81 -36.70
C LEU A 425 44.55 -10.50 -35.45
N VAL A 426 45.34 -9.82 -34.61
CA VAL A 426 45.61 -10.28 -33.24
C VAL A 426 44.47 -9.84 -32.35
#